data_AF-A0A7C5SV78-F1
#
_entry.id   AF-A0A7C5SV78-F1
#
_cell.length_a   1.000
_cell.length_b   1.000
_cell.length_c   1.000
_cell.angle_alpha   90.00
_cell.angle_beta   90.00
_cell.angle_gamma   90.00
#
_symmetry.space_group_name_H-M   'P 1'
#
loop_
_entity.id
_entity.type
_entity.pdbx_description
1 polymer ?
#
loop_
_entity_poly.entity_id
_entity_poly.type
_entity_poly.pdbx_seq_one_letter_code
_entity_poly.pdbx_strand_id
1 'polypeptide(L)'
;MPERRLKLLSNWRTIATIAASAIKELYLDVEIYVFGGAAENRLTLLSDIDIAIVLEDPPEDRAEMLAKIWEILEAKGIPQYYPLDIHILSKKEFEYLRGTKIKLA
;
A
#
# COMPACT_ATOMS: atom_id res chain seq x y z
N MET A 1 -0.65 20.90 8.74
CA MET A 1 -0.16 21.91 7.77
C MET A 1 -0.15 21.29 6.37
N PRO A 2 -0.84 21.87 5.38
CA PRO A 2 -0.96 21.33 4.02
C PRO A 2 0.39 20.99 3.35
N GLU A 3 1.41 21.84 3.55
CA GLU A 3 2.75 21.67 2.97
C GLU A 3 3.43 20.36 3.40
N ARG A 4 3.19 19.90 4.63
CA ARG A 4 3.73 18.61 5.11
C ARG A 4 3.11 17.44 4.37
N ARG A 5 1.79 17.48 4.12
CA ARG A 5 1.08 16.39 3.44
C ARG A 5 1.46 16.29 1.97
N LEU A 6 1.62 17.42 1.27
CA LEU A 6 2.14 17.44 -0.10
C LEU A 6 3.54 16.79 -0.20
N LYS A 7 4.43 17.07 0.76
CA LYS A 7 5.77 16.46 0.80
C LYS A 7 5.75 14.95 1.04
N LEU A 8 4.79 14.45 1.83
CA LEU A 8 4.59 13.01 1.97
C LEU A 8 4.13 12.43 0.63
N LEU A 9 3.04 12.96 0.07
CA LEU A 9 2.47 12.46 -1.18
C LEU A 9 3.44 12.57 -2.38
N SER A 10 4.30 13.58 -2.45
CA SER A 10 5.27 13.73 -3.54
C SER A 10 6.30 12.59 -3.60
N ASN A 11 6.56 11.96 -2.46
CA ASN A 11 7.54 10.87 -2.31
C ASN A 11 6.88 9.49 -2.32
N TRP A 12 5.61 9.38 -2.76
CA TRP A 12 4.82 8.15 -2.70
C TRP A 12 5.53 6.95 -3.31
N ARG A 13 6.23 7.13 -4.45
CA ARG A 13 6.86 6.01 -5.17
C ARG A 13 7.94 5.34 -4.34
N THR A 14 8.78 6.14 -3.69
CA THR A 14 9.84 5.64 -2.81
C THR A 14 9.24 4.93 -1.61
N ILE A 15 8.23 5.52 -0.98
CA ILE A 15 7.63 4.96 0.24
C ILE A 15 6.83 3.70 -0.05
N ALA A 16 6.05 3.67 -1.13
CA ALA A 16 5.34 2.47 -1.56
C ALA A 16 6.31 1.34 -1.93
N THR A 17 7.47 1.66 -2.53
CA THR A 17 8.52 0.66 -2.82
C THR A 17 9.12 0.09 -1.53
N ILE A 18 9.46 0.95 -0.55
CA ILE A 18 9.96 0.51 0.76
C ILE A 18 8.93 -0.37 1.46
N ALA A 19 7.66 0.04 1.44
CA ALA A 19 6.57 -0.72 2.03
C ALA A 19 6.42 -2.10 1.36
N ALA A 20 6.42 -2.15 0.02
CA ALA A 20 6.34 -3.40 -0.72
C ALA A 20 7.51 -4.35 -0.40
N SER A 21 8.74 -3.82 -0.33
CA SER A 21 9.91 -4.61 0.07
C SER A 21 9.76 -5.16 1.49
N ALA A 22 9.34 -4.34 2.46
CA ALA A 22 9.13 -4.78 3.84
C ALA A 22 8.04 -5.86 3.96
N ILE A 23 6.95 -5.74 3.21
CA ILE A 23 5.88 -6.74 3.19
C ILE A 23 6.38 -8.06 2.59
N LYS A 24 7.18 -8.01 1.51
CA LYS A 24 7.76 -9.21 0.87
C LYS A 24 8.79 -9.93 1.74
N GLU A 25 9.41 -9.26 2.72
CA GLU A 25 10.25 -9.92 3.72
C GLU A 25 9.44 -10.85 4.64
N LEU A 26 8.15 -10.55 4.89
CA LEU A 26 7.27 -11.36 5.73
C LEU A 26 6.46 -12.39 4.91
N TYR A 27 5.98 -11.97 3.73
CA TYR A 27 5.06 -12.75 2.91
C TYR A 27 5.66 -12.93 1.51
N LEU A 28 6.22 -14.12 1.25
CA LEU A 28 6.93 -14.39 -0.01
C LEU A 28 5.98 -14.51 -1.21
N ASP A 29 4.81 -15.11 -1.01
CA ASP A 29 3.84 -15.41 -2.08
C ASP A 29 2.71 -14.38 -2.15
N VAL A 30 3.09 -13.11 -2.24
CA VAL A 30 2.16 -12.00 -2.46
C VAL A 30 2.60 -11.14 -3.62
N GLU A 31 1.64 -10.59 -4.34
CA GLU A 31 1.87 -9.55 -5.34
C GLU A 31 1.45 -8.20 -4.76
N ILE A 32 2.26 -7.17 -4.98
CA ILE A 32 2.01 -5.85 -4.39
C ILE A 32 1.89 -4.81 -5.47
N TYR A 33 0.85 -3.99 -5.39
CA TYR A 33 0.51 -2.97 -6.38
C TYR A 33 0.23 -1.65 -5.72
N VAL A 34 0.54 -0.56 -6.41
CA VAL A 34 -0.08 0.75 -6.17
C VAL A 34 -1.21 0.94 -7.16
N PHE A 35 -2.34 1.45 -6.69
CA PHE A 35 -3.49 1.77 -7.54
C PHE A 35 -4.06 3.14 -7.21
N GLY A 36 -5.20 3.48 -7.81
CA GLY A 36 -5.92 4.70 -7.50
C GLY A 36 -5.17 5.96 -7.91
N GLY A 37 -5.33 7.03 -7.12
CA GLY A 37 -4.87 8.37 -7.51
C GLY A 37 -3.36 8.48 -7.72
N ALA A 38 -2.56 7.72 -6.98
CA ALA A 38 -1.12 7.63 -7.14
C ALA A 38 -0.73 7.00 -8.48
N ALA A 39 -1.33 5.86 -8.81
CA ALA A 39 -1.07 5.16 -10.07
C ALA A 39 -1.55 5.95 -11.29
N GLU A 40 -2.62 6.72 -11.14
CA GLU A 40 -3.25 7.50 -12.22
C GLU A 40 -2.72 8.95 -12.33
N ASN A 41 -1.65 9.28 -11.58
CA ASN A 41 -1.02 10.62 -11.57
C ASN A 41 -2.00 11.77 -11.28
N ARG A 42 -2.89 11.57 -10.32
CA ARG A 42 -3.99 12.49 -9.95
C ARG A 42 -4.16 12.64 -8.44
N LEU A 43 -3.05 12.49 -7.70
CA LEU A 43 -3.01 12.77 -6.26
C LEU A 43 -3.37 14.24 -5.99
N THR A 44 -4.19 14.43 -4.97
CA THR A 44 -4.55 15.74 -4.42
C THR A 44 -4.13 15.81 -2.95
N LEU A 45 -4.25 16.98 -2.33
CA LEU A 45 -3.93 17.14 -0.90
C LEU A 45 -4.72 16.18 0.00
N LEU A 46 -5.93 15.77 -0.43
CA LEU A 46 -6.81 14.88 0.34
C LEU A 46 -6.65 13.41 -0.02
N SER A 47 -5.76 13.08 -0.97
CA SER A 47 -5.54 11.70 -1.38
C SER A 47 -4.72 10.92 -0.35
N ASP A 48 -4.90 9.62 -0.37
CA ASP A 48 -3.99 8.63 0.21
C ASP A 48 -3.29 7.86 -0.94
N ILE A 49 -2.31 7.04 -0.58
CA ILE A 49 -1.56 6.19 -1.51
C ILE A 49 -2.07 4.76 -1.30
N ASP A 50 -2.87 4.30 -2.23
CA ASP A 50 -3.52 3.00 -2.15
C ASP A 50 -2.57 1.87 -2.56
N ILE A 51 -2.32 0.93 -1.64
CA ILE A 51 -1.50 -0.26 -1.86
C ILE A 51 -2.41 -1.49 -1.79
N ALA A 52 -2.38 -2.33 -2.81
CA ALA A 52 -3.03 -3.64 -2.81
C ALA A 52 -1.98 -4.73 -2.59
N ILE A 53 -2.19 -5.57 -1.57
CA ILE A 53 -1.48 -6.82 -1.33
C ILE A 53 -2.40 -7.93 -1.78
N VAL A 54 -2.01 -8.63 -2.84
CA VAL A 54 -2.84 -9.65 -3.49
C VAL A 54 -2.29 -11.03 -3.14
N LEU A 55 -3.16 -11.85 -2.56
CA LEU A 55 -2.88 -13.25 -2.20
C LEU A 55 -3.80 -14.19 -3.00
N GLU A 56 -3.33 -15.42 -3.21
CA GLU A 56 -4.18 -16.50 -3.71
C GLU A 56 -5.29 -16.82 -2.71
N ASP A 57 -4.93 -17.00 -1.44
CA ASP A 57 -5.83 -17.30 -0.32
C ASP A 57 -5.53 -16.34 0.85
N PRO A 58 -6.22 -15.19 0.95
CA PRO A 58 -6.05 -14.26 2.06
C PRO A 58 -6.50 -14.89 3.39
N PRO A 59 -5.84 -14.56 4.51
CA PRO A 59 -6.27 -15.05 5.82
C PRO A 59 -7.69 -14.57 6.15
N GLU A 60 -8.41 -15.36 6.94
CA GLU A 60 -9.72 -14.97 7.47
C GLU A 60 -9.62 -13.69 8.32
N ASP A 61 -8.59 -13.64 9.18
CA ASP A 61 -8.25 -12.44 9.94
C ASP A 61 -7.29 -11.52 9.17
N ARG A 62 -7.85 -10.76 8.23
CA ARG A 62 -7.10 -9.72 7.51
C ARG A 62 -6.67 -8.57 8.43
N ALA A 63 -7.36 -8.35 9.55
CA ALA A 63 -7.04 -7.26 10.48
C ALA A 63 -5.74 -7.55 11.24
N GLU A 64 -5.54 -8.80 11.69
CA GLU A 64 -4.28 -9.24 12.30
C GLU A 64 -3.11 -9.11 11.33
N MET A 65 -3.30 -9.53 10.07
CA MET A 65 -2.28 -9.37 9.03
C MET A 65 -1.95 -7.89 8.79
N LEU A 66 -2.97 -7.02 8.70
CA LEU A 66 -2.79 -5.59 8.53
C LEU A 66 -2.04 -4.95 9.72
N ALA A 67 -2.33 -5.37 10.94
CA ALA A 67 -1.62 -4.91 12.14
C ALA A 67 -0.12 -5.26 12.08
N LYS A 68 0.23 -6.51 11.74
CA LYS A 68 1.63 -6.95 11.56
C LYS A 68 2.36 -6.19 10.45
N ILE A 69 1.65 -5.86 9.37
CA ILE A 69 2.20 -5.02 8.30
C ILE A 69 2.51 -3.62 8.85
N TRP A 70 1.60 -2.99 9.58
CA TRP A 70 1.86 -1.66 10.15
C TRP A 70 3.02 -1.66 11.15
N GLU A 71 3.15 -2.70 11.98
CA GLU A 71 4.29 -2.86 12.89
C GLU A 71 5.63 -2.87 12.13
N ILE A 72 5.73 -3.63 11.03
CA ILE A 72 6.99 -3.68 10.26
C ILE A 72 7.25 -2.39 9.49
N LEU A 73 6.20 -1.75 8.96
CA LEU A 73 6.33 -0.45 8.28
C LEU A 73 6.85 0.62 9.23
N GLU A 74 6.33 0.66 10.46
CA GLU A 74 6.81 1.57 11.50
C GLU A 74 8.28 1.29 11.85
N ALA A 75 8.66 0.02 11.99
CA ALA A 75 10.06 -0.38 12.21
C ALA A 75 11.00 0.01 11.05
N LYS A 76 10.47 0.10 9.81
CA LYS A 76 11.20 0.57 8.62
C LYS A 76 11.14 2.10 8.45
N GLY A 77 10.58 2.82 9.43
CA GLY A 77 10.53 4.28 9.45
C GLY A 77 9.35 4.90 8.70
N ILE A 78 8.32 4.10 8.36
CA ILE A 78 7.07 4.58 7.80
C ILE A 78 6.04 4.68 8.93
N PRO A 79 5.79 5.89 9.47
CA PRO A 79 4.89 6.06 10.61
C PRO A 79 3.43 5.85 10.21
N GLN A 80 2.58 5.48 11.16
CA GLN A 80 1.14 5.22 10.93
C GLN A 80 0.37 6.45 10.40
N TYR A 81 0.87 7.67 10.60
CA TYR A 81 0.24 8.88 10.06
C TYR A 81 0.58 9.14 8.58
N TYR A 82 1.46 8.33 7.96
CA TYR A 82 1.73 8.43 6.53
C TYR A 82 0.44 8.14 5.76
N PRO A 83 0.09 8.91 4.72
CA PRO A 83 -1.14 8.70 3.94
C PRO A 83 -1.03 7.45 3.04
N LEU A 84 -0.85 6.27 3.64
CA LEU A 84 -0.96 4.97 2.99
C LEU A 84 -2.31 4.36 3.37
N ASP A 85 -3.02 3.82 2.39
CA ASP A 85 -4.14 2.91 2.61
C ASP A 85 -3.75 1.54 2.06
N ILE A 86 -3.87 0.49 2.88
CA ILE A 86 -3.39 -0.85 2.55
C ILE A 86 -4.57 -1.81 2.51
N HIS A 87 -4.77 -2.41 1.34
CA HIS A 87 -5.84 -3.36 1.08
C HIS A 87 -5.24 -4.77 0.90
N ILE A 88 -5.69 -5.71 1.72
CA ILE A 88 -5.38 -7.14 1.57
C ILE A 88 -6.52 -7.75 0.75
N LEU A 89 -6.21 -8.25 -0.44
CA LEU A 89 -7.17 -8.70 -1.43
C LEU A 89 -6.86 -10.14 -1.88
N SER A 90 -7.90 -10.90 -2.16
CA SER A 90 -7.80 -12.10 -3.00
C SER A 90 -7.58 -11.71 -4.47
N LYS A 91 -7.10 -12.64 -5.30
CA LYS A 91 -7.03 -12.43 -6.76
C LYS A 91 -8.38 -12.01 -7.36
N LYS A 92 -9.47 -12.63 -6.91
CA LYS A 92 -10.82 -12.30 -7.38
C LYS A 92 -11.24 -10.86 -7.03
N GLU A 93 -10.98 -10.42 -5.80
CA GLU A 93 -11.25 -9.03 -5.40
C GLU A 93 -10.39 -8.04 -6.19
N PHE A 94 -9.13 -8.39 -6.43
CA PHE A 94 -8.21 -7.58 -7.22
C PHE A 94 -8.63 -7.42 -8.69
N GLU A 95 -9.24 -8.43 -9.29
CA GLU A 95 -9.79 -8.36 -10.66
C GLU A 95 -10.94 -7.33 -10.78
N TYR A 96 -11.74 -7.17 -9.72
CA TYR A 96 -12.80 -6.16 -9.68
C TYR A 96 -12.27 -4.73 -9.49
N LEU A 97 -11.05 -4.59 -9.00
CA LEU A 97 -10.40 -3.29 -8.82
C LEU A 97 -10.23 -2.61 -10.20
N ARG A 98 -10.79 -1.41 -10.34
CA ARG A 98 -10.74 -0.62 -11.59
C ARG A 98 -9.58 0.36 -11.58
N GLY A 99 -9.28 0.93 -12.74
CA GLY A 99 -8.24 1.93 -12.88
C GLY A 99 -6.83 1.34 -13.08
N THR A 100 -5.85 2.24 -13.04
CA THR A 100 -4.43 1.89 -13.27
C THR A 100 -3.86 1.17 -12.06
N LYS A 101 -3.10 0.10 -12.33
CA LYS A 101 -2.39 -0.69 -11.31
C LYS A 101 -0.92 -0.77 -11.69
N ILE A 102 -0.03 -0.35 -10.80
CA ILE A 102 1.42 -0.41 -10.99
C ILE A 102 1.97 -1.50 -10.07
N LYS A 103 2.52 -2.57 -10.64
CA LYS A 103 3.16 -3.63 -9.87
C LYS A 103 4.45 -3.12 -9.23
N LEU A 104 4.63 -3.39 -7.94
CA LEU A 104 5.82 -3.05 -7.17
C LEU A 104 6.69 -4.29 -6.88
N ALA A 105 6.06 -5.41 -6.52
CA ALA A 105 6.74 -6.66 -6.17
C ALA A 105 5.83 -7.89 -6.37
#